data_AF-A0A4R6GLP5-F1
#
_entry.id   AF-A0A4R6GLP5-F1
#
_cell.length_a   1.000
_cell.length_b   1.000
_cell.length_c   1.000
_cell.angle_alpha   90.00
_cell.angle_beta   90.00
_cell.angle_gamma   90.00
#
_symmetry.space_group_name_H-M   'P 1'
#
loop_
_entity.id
_entity.type
_entity.pdbx_description
1 polymer ?
#
loop_
_entity_poly.entity_id
_entity_poly.type
_entity_poly.pdbx_seq_one_letter_code
_entity_poly.pdbx_strand_id
1 'polypeptide(L)'
;MKKISLIIIVLIVASCGSTNRKTSEDKFVIESLTDYDADELNENYPDANIYEDVGMFEEGTVERAYSVMYPDTPDELHITWKTEEREEIFDIRFSENGKWESEKGIKIGTTFQALNKLNEKEISFYGFGWDYGGAVMWNDGKLETSNLRVFLAPERKVADKFYRDSVIEGSEEEIDNLNLKVSSIMLMN
;
A
#
# COMPACT_ATOMS: atom_id res chain seq x y z
N MET A 1 18.13 74.01 14.26
CA MET A 1 16.89 73.28 13.91
C MET A 1 17.11 72.53 12.60
N LYS A 2 16.46 71.36 12.45
CA LYS A 2 16.48 70.41 11.30
C LYS A 2 17.59 69.34 11.44
N LYS A 3 17.35 68.33 12.28
CA LYS A 3 16.57 67.08 12.08
C LYS A 3 17.34 66.04 11.28
N ILE A 4 17.88 65.07 12.03
CA ILE A 4 18.37 63.76 11.61
C ILE A 4 17.22 62.99 10.97
N SER A 5 17.47 62.28 9.86
CA SER A 5 16.66 61.13 9.47
C SER A 5 17.52 60.09 8.77
N LEU A 6 17.75 59.02 9.53
CA LEU A 6 18.31 57.75 9.12
C LEU A 6 17.18 56.96 8.42
N ILE A 7 17.33 56.64 7.14
CA ILE A 7 16.38 55.77 6.43
C ILE A 7 16.89 54.34 6.59
N ILE A 8 16.24 53.57 7.47
CA ILE A 8 16.39 52.13 7.60
C ILE A 8 15.44 51.50 6.57
N ILE A 9 16.00 50.85 5.56
CA ILE A 9 15.27 50.02 4.61
C ILE A 9 15.07 48.65 5.26
N VAL A 10 13.84 48.38 5.71
CA VAL A 10 13.41 47.06 6.19
C VAL A 10 13.05 46.23 4.96
N LEU A 11 13.90 45.27 4.60
CA LEU A 11 13.59 44.21 3.64
C LEU A 11 12.71 43.18 4.35
N ILE A 12 11.42 43.18 4.04
CA ILE A 12 10.48 42.12 4.43
C ILE A 12 10.77 40.93 3.52
N VAL A 13 11.50 39.95 4.03
CA VAL A 13 11.64 38.65 3.35
C VAL A 13 10.37 37.86 3.66
N ALA A 14 9.46 37.78 2.69
CA ALA A 14 8.36 36.84 2.73
C ALA A 14 8.94 35.43 2.62
N SER A 15 9.10 34.74 3.76
CA SER A 15 9.39 33.31 3.78
C SER A 15 8.11 32.58 3.41
N CYS A 16 7.96 32.25 2.13
CA CYS A 16 6.97 31.29 1.68
C CYS A 16 7.09 30.00 2.51
N GLY A 17 5.95 29.49 2.97
CA GLY A 17 5.86 28.22 3.66
C GLY A 17 6.51 27.12 2.83
N SER A 18 7.30 26.30 3.51
CA SER A 18 7.87 25.06 2.98
C SER A 18 6.73 24.06 2.74
N THR A 19 6.05 24.16 1.61
CA THR A 19 5.26 23.04 1.10
C THR A 19 6.26 21.97 0.67
N ASN A 20 6.41 20.90 1.46
CA ASN A 20 7.18 19.71 1.09
C ASN A 20 6.59 19.17 -0.22
N ARG A 21 7.21 19.50 -1.35
CA ARG A 21 6.89 18.84 -2.62
C ARG A 21 7.43 17.41 -2.49
N LYS A 22 6.53 16.45 -2.23
CA LYS A 22 6.81 15.02 -2.35
C LYS A 22 7.52 14.78 -3.68
N THR A 23 8.65 14.07 -3.63
CA THR A 23 9.46 13.84 -4.83
C THR A 23 8.76 12.82 -5.73
N SER A 24 9.18 12.67 -7.00
CA SER A 24 8.55 11.68 -7.89
C SER A 24 8.72 10.24 -7.41
N GLU A 25 9.70 9.97 -6.54
CA GLU A 25 9.90 8.65 -5.92
C GLU A 25 8.83 8.36 -4.87
N ASP A 26 8.39 9.36 -4.09
CA ASP A 26 7.32 9.19 -3.10
C ASP A 26 5.94 9.00 -3.74
N LYS A 27 5.77 9.36 -5.03
CA LYS A 27 4.48 9.33 -5.73
C LYS A 27 3.84 7.94 -5.71
N PHE A 28 4.63 6.87 -5.77
CA PHE A 28 4.15 5.49 -5.84
C PHE A 28 4.36 4.71 -4.53
N VAL A 29 4.41 5.42 -3.41
CA VAL A 29 4.50 4.83 -2.06
C VAL A 29 3.12 4.91 -1.39
N ILE A 30 2.52 3.75 -1.10
CA ILE A 30 1.12 3.66 -0.63
C ILE A 30 0.90 4.30 0.75
N GLU A 31 1.86 4.23 1.68
CA GLU A 31 1.73 4.87 2.99
C GLU A 31 1.72 6.40 2.89
N SER A 32 2.21 6.97 1.78
CA SER A 32 2.13 8.41 1.58
C SER A 32 0.70 8.92 1.31
N LEU A 33 -0.23 8.00 1.00
CA LEU A 33 -1.63 8.31 0.68
C LEU A 33 -2.56 8.26 1.89
N THR A 34 -2.14 7.71 3.04
CA THR A 34 -3.05 7.33 4.15
C THR A 34 -3.87 8.47 4.72
N ASP A 35 -3.35 9.70 4.63
CA ASP A 35 -4.00 10.89 5.15
C ASP A 35 -4.79 11.66 4.08
N TYR A 36 -4.87 11.16 2.84
CA TYR A 36 -5.53 11.85 1.74
C TYR A 36 -7.04 11.60 1.74
N ASP A 37 -7.81 12.65 1.51
CA ASP A 37 -9.19 12.56 1.06
C ASP A 37 -9.28 12.44 -0.49
N ALA A 38 -10.51 12.30 -1.01
CA ALA A 38 -10.73 12.19 -2.45
C ALA A 38 -10.32 13.44 -3.26
N ASP A 39 -10.47 14.65 -2.68
CA ASP A 39 -10.08 15.89 -3.36
C ASP A 39 -8.56 15.98 -3.46
N GLU A 40 -7.84 15.67 -2.38
CA GLU A 40 -6.38 15.62 -2.34
C GLU A 40 -5.81 14.57 -3.30
N LEU A 41 -6.46 13.41 -3.45
CA LEU A 41 -6.08 12.43 -4.47
C LEU A 41 -6.20 13.00 -5.89
N ASN A 42 -7.32 13.66 -6.22
CA ASN A 42 -7.52 14.26 -7.54
C ASN A 42 -6.53 15.40 -7.82
N GLU A 43 -6.21 16.22 -6.83
CA GLU A 43 -5.26 17.34 -6.96
C GLU A 43 -3.81 16.85 -7.15
N ASN A 44 -3.39 15.82 -6.41
CA ASN A 44 -2.01 15.32 -6.42
C ASN A 44 -1.77 14.27 -7.53
N TYR A 45 -2.83 13.59 -7.99
CA TYR A 45 -2.78 12.57 -9.04
C TYR A 45 -3.74 12.89 -10.21
N PRO A 46 -3.58 14.04 -10.88
CA PRO A 46 -4.49 14.45 -11.97
C PRO A 46 -4.43 13.53 -13.20
N ASP A 47 -3.40 12.67 -13.29
CA ASP A 47 -3.21 11.68 -14.34
C ASP A 47 -3.80 10.30 -13.99
N ALA A 48 -4.39 10.13 -12.79
CA ALA A 48 -4.89 8.84 -12.32
C ALA A 48 -6.22 8.38 -12.92
N ASN A 49 -6.97 9.26 -13.60
CA ASN A 49 -8.29 8.91 -14.15
C ASN A 49 -9.16 8.18 -13.12
N ILE A 50 -9.31 8.80 -11.93
CA ILE A 50 -9.94 8.16 -10.76
C ILE A 50 -11.39 7.83 -11.07
N TYR A 51 -11.75 6.55 -10.94
CA TYR A 51 -13.12 6.07 -10.96
C TYR A 51 -13.64 5.97 -9.53
N GLU A 52 -14.89 6.37 -9.28
CA GLU A 52 -15.50 6.33 -7.94
C GLU A 52 -16.89 5.73 -7.99
N ASP A 53 -17.22 4.95 -6.97
CA ASP A 53 -18.52 4.28 -6.85
C ASP A 53 -18.75 3.80 -5.39
N VAL A 54 -19.86 3.11 -5.15
CA VAL A 54 -20.19 2.42 -3.90
C VAL A 54 -20.41 0.94 -4.15
N GLY A 55 -20.04 0.09 -3.19
CA GLY A 55 -20.14 -1.36 -3.33
C GLY A 55 -20.28 -2.07 -2.00
N MET A 56 -20.61 -3.37 -2.07
CA MET A 56 -20.74 -4.23 -0.88
C MET A 56 -19.39 -4.91 -0.56
N PHE A 57 -18.93 -4.74 0.67
CA PHE A 57 -17.70 -5.27 1.25
C PHE A 57 -18.03 -6.19 2.44
N GLU A 58 -17.00 -6.75 3.09
CA GLU A 58 -17.14 -7.65 4.25
C GLU A 58 -18.16 -8.76 4.01
N GLU A 59 -17.89 -9.60 3.00
CA GLU A 59 -18.76 -10.70 2.59
C GLU A 59 -20.18 -10.26 2.18
N GLY A 60 -20.33 -9.01 1.77
CA GLY A 60 -21.60 -8.46 1.31
C GLY A 60 -22.49 -7.94 2.44
N THR A 61 -21.91 -7.57 3.57
CA THR A 61 -22.65 -7.10 4.75
C THR A 61 -22.54 -5.60 5.01
N VAL A 62 -21.54 -4.93 4.42
CA VAL A 62 -21.30 -3.50 4.62
C VAL A 62 -21.10 -2.78 3.29
N GLU A 63 -21.90 -1.75 3.03
CA GLU A 63 -21.71 -0.87 1.87
C GLU A 63 -20.62 0.17 2.15
N ARG A 64 -19.71 0.40 1.20
CA ARG A 64 -18.68 1.45 1.27
C ARG A 64 -18.49 2.14 -0.07
N ALA A 65 -18.11 3.41 0.00
CA ALA A 65 -17.51 4.08 -1.14
C ALA A 65 -16.12 3.52 -1.43
N TYR A 66 -15.77 3.50 -2.71
CA TYR A 66 -14.43 3.17 -3.18
C TYR A 66 -14.02 4.06 -4.35
N SER A 67 -12.70 4.17 -4.52
CA SER A 67 -12.07 4.83 -5.67
C SER A 67 -11.03 3.89 -6.30
N VAL A 68 -10.92 3.90 -7.62
CA VAL A 68 -9.93 3.14 -8.39
C VAL A 68 -9.05 4.13 -9.15
N MET A 69 -7.77 4.17 -8.82
CA MET A 69 -6.77 4.97 -9.51
C MET A 69 -6.10 4.14 -10.60
N TYR A 70 -5.78 4.78 -11.73
CA TYR A 70 -5.14 4.18 -12.90
C TYR A 70 -5.82 2.88 -13.39
N PRO A 71 -7.16 2.87 -13.58
CA PRO A 71 -7.90 1.67 -13.94
C PRO A 71 -7.40 1.05 -15.25
N ASP A 72 -7.42 -0.29 -15.33
CA ASP A 72 -6.99 -1.09 -16.49
C ASP A 72 -5.51 -0.90 -16.85
N THR A 73 -4.67 -0.53 -15.88
CA THR A 73 -3.21 -0.41 -16.06
C THR A 73 -2.45 -1.21 -15.02
N PRO A 74 -1.14 -1.48 -15.22
CA PRO A 74 -0.33 -2.09 -14.18
C PRO A 74 -0.27 -1.29 -12.87
N ASP A 75 -0.55 0.01 -12.92
CA ASP A 75 -0.53 0.91 -11.76
C ASP A 75 -1.92 1.00 -11.08
N GLU A 76 -2.85 0.09 -11.37
CA GLU A 76 -4.19 0.08 -10.76
C GLU A 76 -4.12 -0.05 -9.24
N LEU A 77 -4.78 0.88 -8.53
CA LEU A 77 -4.83 0.94 -7.07
C LEU A 77 -6.27 1.14 -6.63
N HIS A 78 -6.72 0.30 -5.71
CA HIS A 78 -8.05 0.36 -5.12
C HIS A 78 -7.97 1.02 -3.75
N ILE A 79 -8.87 1.96 -3.48
CA ILE A 79 -8.99 2.66 -2.21
C ILE A 79 -10.42 2.46 -1.72
N THR A 80 -10.56 1.88 -0.53
CA THR A 80 -11.83 1.79 0.17
C THR A 80 -11.91 2.92 1.19
N TRP A 81 -13.05 3.60 1.26
CA TRP A 81 -13.26 4.70 2.20
C TRP A 81 -14.00 4.25 3.46
N LYS A 82 -13.75 4.91 4.59
CA LYS A 82 -14.49 4.65 5.84
C LYS A 82 -15.95 5.06 5.73
N THR A 83 -16.24 6.10 4.96
CA THR A 83 -17.59 6.65 4.75
C THR A 83 -17.81 7.07 3.29
N GLU A 84 -19.04 7.40 2.93
CA GLU A 84 -19.41 7.82 1.56
C GLU A 84 -18.84 9.20 1.19
N GLU A 85 -18.53 10.03 2.19
CA GLU A 85 -17.93 11.37 2.02
C GLU A 85 -16.47 11.31 1.57
N ARG A 86 -15.81 10.15 1.65
CA ARG A 86 -14.43 9.92 1.18
C ARG A 86 -13.38 10.84 1.84
N GLU A 87 -13.59 11.14 3.12
CA GLU A 87 -12.68 11.98 3.93
C GLU A 87 -11.55 11.16 4.59
N GLU A 88 -11.77 9.87 4.82
CA GLU A 88 -10.79 8.98 5.46
C GLU A 88 -10.72 7.63 4.75
N ILE A 89 -9.50 7.23 4.37
CA ILE A 89 -9.23 5.92 3.78
C ILE A 89 -9.40 4.83 4.85
N PHE A 90 -10.06 3.73 4.50
CA PHE A 90 -10.16 2.51 5.30
C PHE A 90 -9.06 1.50 4.94
N ASP A 91 -8.87 1.24 3.65
CA ASP A 91 -7.76 0.43 3.16
C ASP A 91 -7.35 0.80 1.73
N ILE A 92 -6.11 0.46 1.38
CA ILE A 92 -5.54 0.60 0.04
C ILE A 92 -5.07 -0.76 -0.43
N ARG A 93 -5.40 -1.18 -1.66
CA ARG A 93 -5.04 -2.49 -2.21
C ARG A 93 -4.54 -2.41 -3.66
N PHE A 94 -3.53 -3.22 -3.98
CA PHE A 94 -3.11 -3.49 -5.35
C PHE A 94 -2.62 -4.93 -5.52
N SER A 95 -2.65 -5.41 -6.76
CA SER A 95 -2.21 -6.75 -7.16
C SER A 95 -1.46 -6.78 -8.49
N GLU A 96 -1.55 -5.73 -9.29
CA GLU A 96 -0.85 -5.65 -10.57
C GLU A 96 0.61 -5.22 -10.38
N ASN A 97 1.48 -5.74 -11.24
CA ASN A 97 2.92 -5.47 -11.18
C ASN A 97 3.27 -4.12 -11.85
N GLY A 98 2.81 -3.04 -11.23
CA GLY A 98 3.13 -1.66 -11.58
C GLY A 98 4.23 -1.05 -10.72
N LYS A 99 4.12 0.26 -10.48
CA LYS A 99 5.09 1.07 -9.76
C LYS A 99 4.86 1.13 -8.26
N TRP A 100 3.65 0.79 -7.79
CA TRP A 100 3.31 0.87 -6.36
C TRP A 100 4.19 -0.03 -5.49
N GLU A 101 4.65 0.53 -4.38
CA GLU A 101 5.36 -0.19 -3.34
C GLU A 101 5.04 0.38 -1.95
N SER A 102 5.39 -0.38 -0.92
CA SER A 102 5.37 0.12 0.46
C SER A 102 6.61 0.97 0.75
N GLU A 103 6.58 1.77 1.82
CA GLU A 103 7.75 2.49 2.34
C GLU A 103 8.94 1.56 2.66
N LYS A 104 8.67 0.27 2.87
CA LYS A 104 9.70 -0.76 3.12
C LYS A 104 10.21 -1.41 1.83
N GLY A 105 9.76 -0.95 0.66
CA GLY A 105 10.11 -1.47 -0.65
C GLY A 105 9.44 -2.81 -0.99
N ILE A 106 8.31 -3.13 -0.35
CA ILE A 106 7.53 -4.34 -0.69
C ILE A 106 6.63 -4.00 -1.87
N LYS A 107 6.72 -4.78 -2.94
CA LYS A 107 5.90 -4.64 -4.15
C LYS A 107 5.47 -6.00 -4.68
N ILE A 108 4.61 -5.98 -5.68
CA ILE A 108 4.24 -7.20 -6.39
C ILE A 108 5.51 -7.86 -6.97
N GLY A 109 5.62 -9.17 -6.78
CA GLY A 109 6.80 -9.94 -7.16
C GLY A 109 7.90 -10.02 -6.10
N THR A 110 7.83 -9.30 -4.97
CA THR A 110 8.80 -9.47 -3.87
C THR A 110 8.84 -10.93 -3.42
N THR A 111 10.03 -11.53 -3.40
CA THR A 111 10.19 -12.97 -3.09
C THR A 111 9.99 -13.25 -1.60
N PHE A 112 9.58 -14.47 -1.26
CA PHE A 112 9.52 -14.96 0.12
C PHE A 112 10.82 -14.71 0.92
N GLN A 113 11.98 -15.00 0.33
CA GLN A 113 13.28 -14.79 0.99
C GLN A 113 13.58 -13.30 1.22
N ALA A 114 13.12 -12.42 0.32
CA ALA A 114 13.23 -10.97 0.53
C ALA A 114 12.31 -10.48 1.65
N LEU A 115 11.08 -11.00 1.74
CA LEU A 115 10.18 -10.70 2.86
C LEU A 115 10.78 -11.13 4.20
N ASN A 116 11.36 -12.33 4.30
CA ASN A 116 12.04 -12.79 5.52
C ASN A 116 13.17 -11.83 5.94
N LYS A 117 13.95 -11.32 4.97
CA LYS A 117 15.01 -10.35 5.25
C LYS A 117 14.45 -9.01 5.74
N LEU A 118 13.42 -8.49 5.08
CA LEU A 118 12.77 -7.22 5.48
C LEU A 118 12.10 -7.32 6.84
N ASN A 119 11.50 -8.48 7.14
CA ASN A 119 10.84 -8.76 8.40
C ASN A 119 11.81 -9.06 9.55
N GLU A 120 13.09 -9.32 9.27
CA GLU A 120 14.12 -9.73 10.24
C GLU A 120 13.74 -10.98 11.06
N LYS A 121 12.75 -11.74 10.58
CA LYS A 121 12.24 -12.98 11.15
C LYS A 121 11.52 -13.76 10.06
N GLU A 122 11.58 -15.08 10.16
CA GLU A 122 10.89 -15.96 9.22
C GLU A 122 9.38 -15.79 9.30
N ILE A 123 8.76 -15.51 8.15
CA ILE A 123 7.32 -15.41 8.02
C ILE A 123 6.70 -16.79 7.85
N SER A 124 5.44 -16.91 8.26
CA SER A 124 4.58 -18.03 7.89
C SER A 124 3.52 -17.54 6.91
N PHE A 125 2.83 -18.47 6.23
CA PHE A 125 1.77 -18.11 5.31
C PHE A 125 0.67 -19.17 5.27
N TYR A 126 -0.55 -18.75 5.00
CA TYR A 126 -1.69 -19.65 4.78
C TYR A 126 -1.61 -20.34 3.43
N GLY A 127 -2.20 -21.54 3.33
CA GLY A 127 -2.35 -22.24 2.06
C GLY A 127 -3.20 -21.50 1.03
N PHE A 128 -3.28 -22.04 -0.18
CA PHE A 128 -3.90 -21.39 -1.35
C PHE A 128 -5.32 -21.90 -1.63
N GLY A 129 -6.01 -21.29 -2.60
CA GLY A 129 -7.29 -21.78 -3.12
C GLY A 129 -8.54 -21.31 -2.38
N TRP A 130 -8.41 -20.29 -1.54
CA TRP A 130 -9.50 -19.61 -0.83
C TRP A 130 -9.24 -18.10 -0.85
N ASP A 131 -10.21 -17.32 -0.38
CA ASP A 131 -10.26 -15.85 -0.46
C ASP A 131 -9.09 -15.14 0.26
N TYR A 132 -8.51 -15.74 1.29
CA TYR A 132 -7.27 -15.24 1.95
C TYR A 132 -6.05 -16.12 1.67
N GLY A 133 -6.06 -16.84 0.55
CA GLY A 133 -4.97 -17.74 0.18
C GLY A 133 -3.62 -17.03 0.14
N GLY A 134 -2.59 -17.63 0.75
CA GLY A 134 -1.25 -17.06 0.78
C GLY A 134 -1.04 -15.88 1.74
N ALA A 135 -2.02 -15.55 2.59
CA ALA A 135 -1.87 -14.50 3.60
C ALA A 135 -0.63 -14.73 4.47
N VAL A 136 0.19 -13.70 4.62
CA VAL A 136 1.44 -13.71 5.39
C VAL A 136 1.18 -13.42 6.87
N MET A 137 1.84 -14.19 7.72
CA MET A 137 1.98 -13.96 9.16
C MET A 137 3.40 -13.48 9.45
N TRP A 138 3.54 -12.28 10.02
CA TRP A 138 4.85 -11.67 10.30
C TRP A 138 5.56 -12.31 11.50
N ASN A 139 4.83 -13.09 12.31
CA ASN A 139 5.36 -13.87 13.43
C ASN A 139 6.13 -13.02 14.44
N ASP A 140 5.64 -11.84 14.85
CA ASP A 140 6.37 -10.90 15.72
C ASP A 140 7.68 -10.37 15.12
N GLY A 141 7.79 -10.37 13.79
CA GLY A 141 8.90 -9.75 13.09
C GLY A 141 8.77 -8.23 13.04
N LYS A 142 9.73 -7.59 12.39
CA LYS A 142 9.81 -6.13 12.24
C LYS A 142 8.58 -5.52 11.55
N LEU A 143 7.88 -6.28 10.72
CA LEU A 143 6.71 -5.83 9.97
C LEU A 143 5.38 -6.14 10.67
N GLU A 144 5.38 -6.77 11.85
CA GLU A 144 4.15 -7.13 12.58
C GLU A 144 3.28 -5.90 12.88
N THR A 145 3.91 -4.77 13.21
CA THR A 145 3.23 -3.50 13.48
C THR A 145 3.06 -2.63 12.24
N SER A 146 3.47 -3.11 11.06
CA SER A 146 3.12 -2.44 9.81
C SER A 146 1.67 -2.81 9.51
N ASN A 147 0.84 -1.83 9.17
CA ASN A 147 -0.54 -2.09 8.76
C ASN A 147 -0.64 -2.85 7.42
N LEU A 148 0.51 -3.32 6.88
CA LEU A 148 0.60 -4.11 5.68
C LEU A 148 0.06 -5.52 5.92
N ARG A 149 -0.76 -5.95 4.98
CA ARG A 149 -1.18 -7.31 4.73
C ARG A 149 -0.63 -7.70 3.38
N VAL A 150 0.10 -8.81 3.33
CA VAL A 150 0.78 -9.29 2.14
C VAL A 150 0.29 -10.69 1.83
N PHE A 151 0.05 -10.96 0.56
CA PHE A 151 -0.42 -12.26 0.07
C PHE A 151 0.59 -12.82 -0.91
N LEU A 152 0.94 -14.08 -0.71
CA LEU A 152 1.86 -14.82 -1.57
C LEU A 152 1.10 -15.68 -2.57
N ALA A 153 1.65 -15.84 -3.77
CA ALA A 153 1.22 -16.85 -4.71
C ALA A 153 2.43 -17.67 -5.21
N PRO A 154 2.23 -18.96 -5.52
CA PRO A 154 3.25 -19.74 -6.20
C PRO A 154 3.28 -19.38 -7.69
N GLU A 155 4.48 -19.25 -8.26
CA GLU A 155 4.68 -18.97 -9.69
C GLU A 155 4.39 -20.18 -10.60
N ARG A 156 4.06 -21.32 -9.99
CA ARG A 156 3.77 -22.58 -10.67
C ARG A 156 2.66 -23.34 -9.95
N LYS A 157 2.05 -24.30 -10.64
CA LYS A 157 1.13 -25.24 -9.99
C LYS A 157 1.86 -26.01 -8.90
N VAL A 158 1.25 -26.07 -7.71
CA VAL A 158 1.80 -26.76 -6.53
C VAL A 158 0.97 -28.00 -6.20
N ALA A 159 1.49 -28.85 -5.32
CA ALA A 159 0.78 -30.05 -4.88
C ALA A 159 -0.49 -29.70 -4.08
N ASP A 160 -1.51 -30.56 -4.17
CA ASP A 160 -2.83 -30.35 -3.55
C ASP A 160 -2.75 -30.08 -2.04
N LYS A 161 -1.73 -30.60 -1.35
CA LYS A 161 -1.50 -30.37 0.09
C LYS A 161 -1.30 -28.89 0.48
N PHE A 162 -0.95 -28.03 -0.48
CA PHE A 162 -0.78 -26.60 -0.26
C PHE A 162 -2.08 -25.80 -0.47
N TYR A 163 -3.15 -26.43 -0.91
CA TYR A 163 -4.47 -25.80 -1.05
C TYR A 163 -5.31 -26.08 0.20
N ARG A 164 -5.24 -25.18 1.17
CA ARG A 164 -5.93 -25.30 2.47
C ARG A 164 -6.07 -23.95 3.16
N ASP A 165 -7.06 -23.86 4.04
CA ASP A 165 -7.40 -22.73 4.91
C ASP A 165 -6.63 -22.71 6.23
N SER A 166 -5.36 -23.14 6.20
CA SER A 166 -4.48 -23.16 7.39
C SER A 166 -3.05 -22.80 7.01
N VAL A 167 -2.28 -22.35 8.00
CA VAL A 167 -0.84 -22.08 7.85
C VAL A 167 -0.14 -23.30 7.26
N ILE A 168 0.69 -23.09 6.24
CA ILE A 168 1.45 -24.15 5.60
C ILE A 168 2.56 -24.63 6.53
N GLU A 169 2.64 -25.95 6.67
CA GLU A 169 3.75 -26.66 7.28
C GLU A 169 4.44 -27.47 6.18
N GLY A 170 5.75 -27.28 6.02
CA GLY A 170 6.56 -27.94 5.01
C GLY A 170 8.05 -27.80 5.33
N SER A 171 8.88 -28.64 4.71
CA SER A 171 10.33 -28.44 4.81
C SER A 171 10.77 -27.18 4.06
N GLU A 172 11.94 -26.65 4.39
CA GLU A 172 12.56 -25.52 3.66
C GLU A 172 12.63 -25.80 2.16
N GLU A 173 13.06 -27.00 1.76
CA GLU A 173 13.10 -27.42 0.35
C GLU A 173 11.70 -27.41 -0.30
N GLU A 174 10.67 -27.84 0.41
CA GLU A 174 9.31 -27.81 -0.10
C GLU A 174 8.81 -26.39 -0.31
N ILE A 175 9.09 -25.48 0.64
CA ILE A 175 8.69 -24.07 0.58
C ILE A 175 9.46 -23.33 -0.51
N ASP A 176 10.78 -23.53 -0.62
CA ASP A 176 11.61 -22.95 -1.67
C ASP A 176 11.14 -23.40 -3.06
N ASN A 177 10.73 -24.66 -3.19
CA ASN A 177 10.15 -25.17 -4.42
C ASN A 177 8.82 -24.51 -4.79
N LEU A 178 8.10 -23.84 -3.88
CA LEU A 178 6.92 -23.08 -4.27
C LEU A 178 7.27 -21.81 -5.06
N ASN A 179 8.51 -21.32 -4.95
CA ASN A 179 8.99 -20.10 -5.60
C ASN A 179 8.02 -18.92 -5.38
N LEU A 180 7.66 -18.69 -4.11
CA LEU A 180 6.62 -17.75 -3.72
C LEU A 180 7.02 -16.30 -3.96
N LYS A 181 6.05 -15.54 -4.45
CA LYS A 181 6.15 -14.09 -4.62
C LYS A 181 4.90 -13.41 -4.11
N VAL A 182 5.06 -12.15 -3.71
CA VAL A 182 3.93 -11.28 -3.38
C VAL A 182 3.04 -11.11 -4.61
N SER A 183 1.75 -11.43 -4.46
CA SER A 183 0.72 -11.31 -5.50
C SER A 183 -0.30 -10.22 -5.21
N SER A 184 -0.44 -9.82 -3.94
CA SER A 184 -1.26 -8.68 -3.56
C SER A 184 -0.77 -8.07 -2.26
N ILE A 185 -0.95 -6.76 -2.14
CA ILE A 185 -0.65 -5.98 -0.95
C ILE A 185 -1.90 -5.18 -0.59
N MET A 186 -2.16 -5.10 0.71
CA MET A 186 -3.19 -4.27 1.30
C MET A 186 -2.58 -3.50 2.47
N LEU A 187 -2.84 -2.20 2.54
CA LEU A 187 -2.49 -1.34 3.67
C LEU A 187 -3.78 -0.97 4.40
N MET A 188 -3.88 -1.36 5.67
CA MET A 188 -4.99 -0.94 6.54
C MET A 188 -4.73 0.46 7.11
N ASN A 189 -5.77 1.27 7.25
CA ASN A 189 -5.66 2.64 7.77
C ASN A 189 -6.59 2.90 8.96
#